data_AF-A0A940J6A0-F1
#
_entry.id   AF-A0A940J6A0-F1
#
_cell.length_a   1.000
_cell.length_b   1.000
_cell.length_c   1.000
_cell.angle_alpha   90.00
_cell.angle_beta   90.00
_cell.angle_gamma   90.00
#
_symmetry.space_group_name_H-M   'P 1'
#
loop_
_entity.id
_entity.type
_entity.pdbx_description
1 polymer ?
#
loop_
_entity_poly.entity_id
_entity_poly.type
_entity_poly.pdbx_seq_one_letter_code
_entity_poly.pdbx_strand_id
1 'polypeptide(L)'
;MHRTRTLDEAAALAAVRRTRAERDAAEVRHFHEVLDWCLLHVVEDPSEDGATWGDSPVLLAGEGAPQVSEFCVYDLGAALGISLDAVRTLVGETLEIAFRLPRIWYRVQAGT
;
A
#
# COMPACT_ATOMS: atom_id res chain seq x y z
N MET A 1 20.21 -40.89 17.68
CA MET A 1 21.11 -40.20 16.74
C MET A 1 20.45 -38.93 16.24
N HIS A 2 20.57 -37.83 16.97
CA HIS A 2 20.18 -36.50 16.47
C HIS A 2 21.37 -35.95 15.69
N ARG A 3 21.28 -35.96 14.36
CA ARG A 3 22.24 -35.29 13.48
C ARG A 3 21.92 -33.79 13.56
N THR A 4 22.46 -33.10 14.56
CA THR A 4 22.45 -31.64 14.61
C THR A 4 23.28 -31.19 13.42
N ARG A 5 22.62 -30.80 12.34
CA ARG A 5 23.27 -30.08 11.25
C ARG A 5 23.88 -28.85 11.92
N THR A 6 25.20 -28.75 11.99
CA THR A 6 25.88 -27.51 12.34
C THR A 6 25.54 -26.52 11.23
N LEU A 7 24.36 -25.90 11.37
CA LEU A 7 24.05 -24.65 10.73
C LEU A 7 25.13 -23.70 11.25
N ASP A 8 25.98 -23.23 10.36
CA ASP A 8 26.82 -22.07 10.66
C ASP A 8 25.89 -20.96 11.16
N GLU A 9 26.01 -20.62 12.44
CA GLU A 9 25.13 -19.68 13.14
C GLU A 9 25.15 -18.31 12.45
N ALA A 10 26.32 -17.90 11.93
CA ALA A 10 26.47 -16.66 11.18
C ALA A 10 25.72 -16.75 9.85
N ALA A 11 25.83 -17.88 9.13
CA ALA A 11 25.08 -18.11 7.89
C ALA A 11 23.56 -18.17 8.12
N ALA A 12 23.11 -18.73 9.25
CA ALA A 12 21.70 -18.78 9.62
C ALA A 12 21.14 -17.36 9.87
N LEU A 13 21.84 -16.54 10.66
CA LEU A 13 21.43 -15.15 10.89
C LEU A 13 21.51 -14.30 9.61
N ALA A 14 22.51 -14.53 8.76
CA ALA A 14 22.59 -13.87 7.47
C ALA A 14 21.40 -14.22 6.56
N ALA A 15 20.96 -15.48 6.56
CA ALA A 15 19.79 -15.90 5.82
C ALA A 15 18.50 -15.22 6.32
N VAL A 16 18.30 -15.11 7.64
CA VAL A 16 17.16 -14.41 8.24
C VAL A 16 17.14 -12.93 7.82
N ARG A 17 18.28 -12.24 7.87
CA ARG A 17 18.39 -10.83 7.46
C ARG A 17 18.08 -10.62 5.98
N ARG A 18 18.57 -11.52 5.12
CA ARG A 18 18.28 -11.48 3.68
C ARG A 18 16.79 -11.65 3.41
N THR A 19 16.15 -12.65 4.00
CA THR A 19 14.70 -12.86 3.83
C THR A 19 13.91 -11.67 4.37
N ARG A 20 14.33 -11.05 5.47
CA ARG A 20 13.72 -9.80 5.94
C ARG A 20 13.85 -8.69 4.90
N ALA A 21 15.06 -8.43 4.38
CA ALA A 21 15.27 -7.40 3.38
C ALA A 21 14.47 -7.64 2.08
N GLU A 22 14.33 -8.90 1.67
CA GLU A 22 13.50 -9.29 0.51
C GLU A 22 12.02 -9.00 0.75
N ARG A 23 11.52 -9.24 1.97
CA ARG A 23 10.15 -8.93 2.36
C ARG A 23 9.92 -7.43 2.45
N ASP A 24 10.81 -6.70 3.12
CA ASP A 24 10.72 -5.24 3.25
C ASP A 24 10.70 -4.59 1.84
N ALA A 25 11.56 -5.05 0.92
CA ALA A 25 11.54 -4.59 -0.46
C ALA A 25 10.25 -4.96 -1.23
N ALA A 26 9.62 -6.10 -0.92
CA ALA A 26 8.35 -6.49 -1.52
C ALA A 26 7.19 -5.62 -1.01
N GLU A 27 7.17 -5.28 0.27
CA GLU A 27 6.18 -4.36 0.85
C GLU A 27 6.29 -2.95 0.24
N VAL A 28 7.52 -2.44 0.01
CA VAL A 28 7.72 -1.15 -0.66
C VAL A 28 7.19 -1.18 -2.10
N ARG A 29 7.43 -2.28 -2.84
CA ARG A 29 6.85 -2.44 -4.19
C ARG A 29 5.33 -2.49 -4.14
N HIS A 30 4.76 -3.24 -3.20
CA HIS A 30 3.31 -3.33 -3.04
C HIS A 30 2.68 -1.97 -2.73
N PHE A 31 3.29 -1.18 -1.85
CA PHE A 31 2.87 0.19 -1.56
C PHE A 31 2.85 1.06 -2.83
N HIS A 32 3.88 0.98 -3.67
CA HIS A 32 3.91 1.70 -4.95
C HIS A 32 2.83 1.23 -5.93
N GLU A 33 2.60 -0.07 -6.04
CA GLU A 33 1.55 -0.63 -6.90
C GLU A 33 0.16 -0.14 -6.48
N VAL A 34 -0.11 -0.07 -5.17
CA VAL A 34 -1.35 0.49 -4.62
C VAL A 34 -1.43 1.99 -4.89
N LEU A 35 -0.35 2.74 -4.68
CA LEU A 35 -0.33 4.17 -4.94
C LEU A 35 -0.58 4.47 -6.42
N ASP A 36 0.12 3.80 -7.32
CA ASP A 36 -0.04 3.96 -8.77
C ASP A 36 -1.49 3.65 -9.18
N TRP A 37 -2.10 2.60 -8.63
CA TRP A 37 -3.51 2.31 -8.83
C TRP A 37 -4.42 3.46 -8.37
N CYS A 38 -4.17 4.01 -7.18
CA CYS A 38 -4.95 5.15 -6.67
C CYS A 38 -4.80 6.38 -7.57
N LEU A 39 -3.59 6.66 -8.06
CA LEU A 39 -3.30 7.81 -8.93
C LEU A 39 -4.02 7.72 -10.28
N LEU A 40 -4.20 6.51 -10.81
CA LEU A 40 -4.99 6.28 -12.03
C LEU A 40 -6.50 6.53 -11.85
N HIS A 41 -6.98 6.59 -10.60
CA HIS A 41 -8.40 6.74 -10.27
C HIS A 41 -8.68 8.02 -9.48
N VAL A 42 -7.75 8.98 -9.49
CA VAL A 42 -8.00 10.31 -8.90
C VAL A 42 -9.13 10.98 -9.66
N VAL A 43 -10.07 11.54 -8.89
CA VAL A 43 -11.17 12.34 -9.43
C VAL A 43 -10.70 13.79 -9.50
N GLU A 44 -10.58 14.33 -10.71
CA GLU A 44 -10.02 15.67 -10.94
C GLU A 44 -11.01 16.78 -10.59
N ASP A 45 -12.30 16.62 -10.96
CA ASP A 45 -13.36 17.54 -10.59
C ASP A 45 -14.53 16.80 -9.91
N PRO A 46 -14.54 16.71 -8.57
CA PRO A 46 -15.62 16.06 -7.84
C PRO A 46 -17.01 16.67 -8.07
N SER A 47 -17.11 17.91 -8.58
CA SER A 47 -18.38 18.59 -8.86
C SER A 47 -18.95 18.28 -10.25
N GLU A 48 -18.09 17.94 -11.21
CA GLU A 48 -18.47 17.49 -12.55
C GLU A 48 -18.52 15.95 -12.66
N ASP A 49 -17.60 15.25 -11.99
CA ASP A 49 -17.45 13.79 -12.01
C ASP A 49 -18.35 13.08 -10.99
N GLY A 50 -18.84 13.81 -9.98
CA GLY A 50 -19.46 13.29 -8.75
C GLY A 50 -20.83 12.60 -8.89
N ALA A 51 -21.30 12.34 -10.12
CA ALA A 51 -22.56 11.61 -10.33
C ALA A 51 -22.62 10.90 -11.69
N THR A 52 -21.50 10.40 -12.20
CA THR A 52 -21.55 9.58 -13.41
C THR A 52 -21.98 8.16 -13.04
N TRP A 53 -23.28 7.89 -13.15
CA TRP A 53 -23.86 6.53 -13.15
C TRP A 53 -23.47 5.63 -11.95
N GLY A 54 -23.42 6.20 -10.74
CA GLY A 54 -23.14 5.46 -9.51
C GLY A 54 -21.64 5.29 -9.19
N ASP A 55 -20.78 6.14 -9.75
CA ASP A 55 -19.44 6.41 -9.22
C ASP A 55 -19.46 7.69 -8.38
N SER A 56 -18.96 7.60 -7.15
CA SER A 56 -18.88 8.69 -6.19
C SER A 56 -17.43 8.85 -5.72
N PRO A 57 -16.85 10.05 -5.75
CA PRO A 57 -15.52 10.28 -5.20
C PRO A 57 -15.52 10.00 -3.70
N VAL A 58 -14.49 9.28 -3.23
CA VAL A 58 -14.27 8.98 -1.81
C VAL A 58 -13.04 9.72 -1.29
N LEU A 59 -13.23 10.41 -0.18
CA LEU A 59 -12.17 11.05 0.58
C LEU A 59 -11.72 10.11 1.71
N LEU A 60 -10.54 9.50 1.55
CA LEU A 60 -10.01 8.50 2.48
C LEU A 60 -8.79 8.98 3.28
N ALA A 61 -8.18 10.08 2.85
CA ALA A 61 -7.09 10.76 3.54
C ALA A 61 -7.51 12.20 3.86
N GLY A 62 -6.77 12.87 4.74
CA GLY A 62 -7.05 14.23 5.15
C GLY A 62 -6.74 15.28 4.08
N GLU A 63 -6.99 16.54 4.44
CA GLU A 63 -6.87 17.68 3.54
C GLU A 63 -5.52 17.72 2.80
N GLY A 64 -5.59 17.95 1.48
CA GLY A 64 -4.46 18.00 0.56
C GLY A 64 -4.16 16.68 -0.15
N ALA A 65 -4.74 15.56 0.28
CA ALA A 65 -4.72 14.31 -0.48
C ALA A 65 -5.85 14.28 -1.53
N PRO A 66 -5.65 13.61 -2.68
CA PRO A 66 -6.69 13.50 -3.70
C PRO A 66 -7.87 12.64 -3.24
N GLN A 67 -9.03 12.88 -3.84
CA GLN A 67 -10.15 11.94 -3.80
C GLN A 67 -9.98 10.92 -4.92
N VAL A 68 -10.43 9.69 -4.70
CA VAL A 68 -10.42 8.63 -5.72
C VAL A 68 -11.83 8.15 -6.01
N SER A 69 -12.06 7.56 -7.17
CA SER A 69 -13.32 6.88 -7.52
C SER A 69 -13.68 5.81 -6.48
N GLU A 70 -14.96 5.56 -6.22
CA GLU A 70 -15.36 4.45 -5.33
C GLU A 70 -14.98 3.09 -5.92
N PHE A 71 -14.92 2.97 -7.24
CA PHE A 71 -14.47 1.76 -7.94
C PHE A 71 -12.98 1.48 -7.76
N CYS A 72 -12.16 2.51 -7.51
CA CYS A 72 -10.76 2.33 -7.11
C CYS A 72 -10.64 1.36 -5.92
N VAL A 73 -11.55 1.51 -4.94
CA VAL A 73 -11.56 0.73 -3.71
C VAL A 73 -12.13 -0.66 -3.96
N TYR A 74 -13.23 -0.77 -4.71
CA TYR A 74 -13.87 -2.06 -5.00
C TYR A 74 -12.95 -3.00 -5.79
N ASP A 75 -12.34 -2.49 -6.87
CA ASP A 75 -11.50 -3.29 -7.76
C ASP A 75 -10.21 -3.71 -7.05
N LEU A 76 -9.59 -2.79 -6.29
CA LEU A 76 -8.41 -3.12 -5.51
C LEU A 76 -8.73 -4.15 -4.41
N GLY A 77 -9.85 -3.99 -3.71
CA GLY A 77 -10.28 -4.93 -2.67
C GLY A 77 -10.52 -6.33 -3.24
N ALA A 78 -11.17 -6.41 -4.40
CA ALA A 78 -11.39 -7.67 -5.11
C ALA A 78 -10.06 -8.30 -5.58
N ALA A 79 -9.14 -7.50 -6.12
CA ALA A 79 -7.84 -7.96 -6.58
C ALA A 79 -6.95 -8.50 -5.44
N LEU A 80 -7.01 -7.87 -4.26
CA LEU A 80 -6.25 -8.28 -3.08
C LEU A 80 -6.94 -9.39 -2.27
N GLY A 81 -8.23 -9.65 -2.51
CA GLY A 81 -9.01 -10.64 -1.77
C GLY A 81 -9.23 -10.25 -0.30
N ILE A 82 -9.34 -8.96 0.00
CA ILE A 82 -9.54 -8.43 1.36
C ILE A 82 -10.91 -7.76 1.51
N SER A 83 -11.34 -7.53 2.76
CA SER A 83 -12.60 -6.85 3.01
C SER A 83 -12.57 -5.39 2.54
N LEU A 84 -13.75 -4.84 2.27
CA LEU A 84 -13.89 -3.47 1.81
C LEU A 84 -13.34 -2.45 2.84
N ASP A 85 -13.55 -2.70 4.13
CA ASP A 85 -13.01 -1.86 5.20
C ASP A 85 -11.48 -1.90 5.26
N ALA A 86 -10.88 -3.07 5.00
CA ALA A 86 -9.43 -3.22 4.97
C ALA A 86 -8.82 -2.46 3.79
N VAL A 87 -9.39 -2.57 2.58
CA VAL A 87 -8.86 -1.83 1.42
C VAL A 87 -9.08 -0.32 1.55
N ARG A 88 -10.19 0.14 2.16
CA ARG A 88 -10.38 1.58 2.44
C ARG A 88 -9.29 2.13 3.37
N THR A 89 -8.94 1.36 4.40
CA THR A 89 -7.84 1.70 5.30
C THR A 89 -6.52 1.75 4.55
N LEU A 90 -6.21 0.73 3.75
CA LEU A 90 -4.98 0.66 2.95
C LEU A 90 -4.84 1.84 1.98
N VAL A 91 -5.90 2.18 1.25
CA VAL A 91 -5.92 3.33 0.33
C VAL A 91 -5.73 4.64 1.09
N GLY A 92 -6.45 4.83 2.21
CA GLY A 92 -6.32 6.00 3.05
C GLY A 92 -4.88 6.19 3.58
N GLU A 93 -4.28 5.13 4.13
CA GLU A 93 -2.89 5.13 4.60
C GLU A 93 -1.90 5.42 3.47
N THR A 94 -2.12 4.83 2.29
CA THR A 94 -1.26 5.04 1.13
C THR A 94 -1.25 6.50 0.68
N LEU A 95 -2.44 7.10 0.56
CA LEU A 95 -2.59 8.52 0.20
C LEU A 95 -2.07 9.46 1.29
N GLU A 96 -2.32 9.16 2.56
CA GLU A 96 -1.73 9.91 3.69
C GLU A 96 -0.20 9.94 3.60
N ILE A 97 0.41 8.78 3.41
CA ILE A 97 1.87 8.65 3.35
C ILE A 97 2.43 9.42 2.15
N ALA A 98 1.83 9.25 0.97
CA ALA A 98 2.32 9.86 -0.27
C ALA A 98 2.17 11.39 -0.29
N PHE A 99 1.08 11.92 0.25
CA PHE A 99 0.75 13.34 0.10
C PHE A 99 0.98 14.19 1.35
N ARG A 100 0.96 13.59 2.55
CA ARG A 100 0.88 14.34 3.81
C ARG A 100 1.97 14.01 4.82
N LEU A 101 2.62 12.85 4.71
CA LEU A 101 3.59 12.38 5.70
C LEU A 101 5.00 12.15 5.11
N PRO A 102 5.74 13.20 4.70
CA PRO A 102 7.02 13.07 3.98
C PRO A 102 8.11 12.31 4.77
N ARG A 103 8.04 12.33 6.10
CA ARG A 103 8.96 11.56 6.96
C ARG A 103 8.66 10.07 6.95
N ILE A 104 7.39 9.70 6.85
CA ILE A 104 6.96 8.30 6.74
C ILE A 104 7.22 7.82 5.32
N TRP A 105 6.94 8.63 4.30
CA TRP A 105 7.32 8.37 2.92
C TRP A 105 8.80 7.96 2.82
N TYR A 106 9.72 8.77 3.35
CA TYR A 106 11.15 8.44 3.31
C TYR A 106 11.48 7.09 3.96
N ARG A 107 10.80 6.75 5.05
CA ARG A 107 10.99 5.47 5.76
C ARG A 107 10.44 4.27 4.99
N VAL A 108 9.27 4.43 4.39
CA VAL A 108 8.69 3.44 3.46
C VAL A 108 9.66 3.20 2.31
N GLN A 109 10.13 4.26 1.64
CA GLN A 109 11.11 4.11 0.55
C GLN A 109 12.42 3.44 0.98
N ALA A 110 12.83 3.61 2.24
CA ALA A 110 14.01 2.97 2.80
C ALA A 110 13.77 1.52 3.25
N GLY A 111 12.52 1.06 3.37
CA GLY A 111 12.15 -0.25 3.93
C GLY A 111 12.47 -0.37 5.42
N THR A 112 12.30 0.70 6.20
CA THR A 112 12.73 0.79 7.61
C THR A 112 11.69 1.32 8.57
#